data_AF-A0A392PWL5-F1
#
_entry.id   AF-A0A392PWL5-F1
#
_cell.length_a   1.000
_cell.length_b   1.000
_cell.length_c   1.000
_cell.angle_alpha   90.00
_cell.angle_beta   90.00
_cell.angle_gamma   90.00
#
_symmetry.space_group_name_H-M   'P 1'
#
loop_
_entity.id
_entity.type
_entity.pdbx_description
1 polymer ?
#
loop_
_entity_poly.entity_id
_entity_poly.type
_entity_poly.pdbx_seq_one_letter_code
_entity_poly.pdbx_strand_id
1 'polypeptide(L)'
;MVDPVSLCTGTTCERSAIEGWFYDGNSTDPDTNEVLEDLSLRSNIPLRQSIEEWRELNYCLLIRSIRENLLLNSNLQESLSQMQALIAENSINKDWISIGELTDIVISILGNSNDREVKMKILITLKDAVEGHARNK
;
A
#
# COMPACT_ATOMS: atom_id res chain seq x y z
N MET A 1 1.29 -9.19 -6.11
CA MET A 1 2.60 -9.83 -6.15
C MET A 1 3.58 -8.88 -5.47
N VAL A 2 4.31 -9.35 -4.46
CA VAL A 2 5.25 -8.61 -3.62
C VAL A 2 6.68 -8.97 -4.00
N ASP A 3 7.00 -10.26 -4.11
CA ASP A 3 8.32 -10.71 -4.56
C ASP A 3 8.20 -11.63 -5.79
N PRO A 4 8.12 -11.05 -7.00
CA PRO A 4 8.03 -11.84 -8.22
C PRO A 4 9.33 -12.61 -8.50
N VAL A 5 9.18 -13.89 -8.80
CA VAL A 5 10.28 -14.79 -9.19
C VAL A 5 9.94 -15.52 -10.47
N SER A 6 10.95 -15.78 -11.29
CA SER A 6 10.84 -16.54 -12.53
C SER A 6 11.34 -17.96 -12.34
N LEU A 7 10.55 -18.91 -12.86
CA LEU A 7 10.89 -20.32 -13.01
C LEU A 7 11.78 -20.55 -14.24
N CYS A 8 12.38 -21.75 -14.35
CA CYS A 8 13.17 -22.13 -15.53
C CYS A 8 12.35 -22.17 -16.83
N THR A 9 11.04 -22.38 -16.72
CA THR A 9 10.04 -22.32 -17.79
C THR A 9 9.74 -20.90 -18.28
N GLY A 10 10.18 -19.87 -17.56
CA GLY A 10 9.88 -18.47 -17.84
C GLY A 10 8.61 -17.95 -17.16
N THR A 11 7.81 -18.82 -16.54
CA THR A 11 6.65 -18.43 -15.73
C THR A 11 7.09 -17.55 -14.56
N THR A 12 6.32 -16.51 -14.26
CA THR A 12 6.58 -15.63 -13.12
C THR A 12 5.53 -15.84 -12.04
N CYS A 13 5.98 -16.16 -10.84
CA CYS A 13 5.14 -16.47 -9.70
C CYS A 13 5.47 -15.53 -8.52
N GLU A 14 4.55 -15.45 -7.55
CA GLU A 14 4.88 -14.94 -6.22
C GLU A 14 5.81 -15.93 -5.51
N ARG A 15 6.92 -15.46 -4.93
CA ARG A 15 7.88 -16.32 -4.22
C ARG A 15 7.22 -17.20 -3.17
N SER A 16 6.42 -16.63 -2.29
CA SER A 16 5.80 -17.39 -1.19
C SER A 16 4.85 -18.47 -1.68
N ALA A 17 4.18 -18.23 -2.82
CA ALA A 17 3.27 -19.20 -3.41
C ALA A 17 4.03 -20.38 -4.03
N ILE A 18 5.10 -20.11 -4.78
CA ILE A 18 5.88 -21.19 -5.42
C ILE A 18 6.74 -21.96 -4.41
N GLU A 19 7.24 -21.30 -3.37
CA GLU A 19 7.94 -21.97 -2.27
C GLU A 19 6.98 -22.91 -1.50
N GLY A 20 5.73 -22.47 -1.26
CA GLY A 20 4.68 -23.33 -0.69
C GLY A 20 4.34 -24.52 -1.58
N TRP A 21 4.21 -24.28 -2.89
CA TRP A 21 3.97 -25.32 -3.88
C TRP A 21 5.05 -26.41 -3.88
N PHE A 22 6.33 -26.01 -3.81
CA PHE A 22 7.46 -26.95 -3.70
C PHE A 22 7.51 -27.65 -2.35
N TYR A 23 7.17 -26.95 -1.27
CA TYR A 23 7.09 -27.52 0.07
C TYR A 23 6.06 -28.66 0.15
N ASP A 24 4.95 -28.54 -0.57
CA ASP A 24 3.92 -29.57 -0.68
C ASP A 24 4.34 -30.78 -1.54
N GLY A 25 5.57 -30.80 -2.05
CA GLY A 25 6.16 -31.89 -2.81
C GLY A 25 5.94 -31.81 -4.31
N ASN A 26 5.37 -30.71 -4.81
CA ASN A 26 5.20 -30.52 -6.24
C ASN A 26 6.52 -30.10 -6.89
N SER A 27 6.76 -30.61 -8.09
CA SER A 27 7.95 -30.31 -8.91
C SER A 27 7.56 -29.89 -10.33
N THR A 28 6.34 -29.37 -10.49
CA THR A 28 5.80 -28.91 -11.76
C THR A 28 5.59 -27.41 -11.74
N ASP A 29 5.62 -26.80 -12.92
CA ASP A 29 5.16 -25.44 -13.12
C ASP A 29 3.65 -25.36 -12.79
N PRO A 30 3.21 -24.44 -11.92
CA PRO A 30 1.81 -24.33 -11.51
C PRO A 30 0.88 -23.85 -12.64
N ASP A 31 1.40 -23.14 -13.65
CA ASP A 31 0.62 -22.61 -14.76
C ASP A 31 0.62 -23.58 -15.95
N THR A 32 1.77 -24.17 -16.29
CA THR A 32 1.88 -25.06 -17.47
C THR A 32 1.72 -26.54 -17.15
N ASN A 33 1.83 -26.93 -15.87
CA ASN A 33 1.88 -28.33 -15.40
C ASN A 33 3.07 -29.14 -15.94
N GLU A 34 4.07 -28.48 -16.53
CA GLU A 34 5.30 -29.15 -16.99
C GLU A 34 6.20 -29.47 -15.79
N VAL A 35 6.90 -30.61 -15.84
CA VAL A 35 7.89 -30.95 -14.81
C VAL A 35 9.06 -29.99 -14.91
N LEU A 36 9.42 -29.36 -13.79
CA LEU A 36 10.53 -28.43 -13.70
C LEU A 36 11.84 -29.21 -13.66
N GLU A 37 12.74 -28.91 -14.61
CA GLU A 37 14.10 -29.46 -14.62
C GLU A 37 14.97 -28.86 -13.50
N ASP A 38 14.62 -27.65 -13.05
CA ASP A 38 15.31 -26.91 -12.00
C ASP A 38 14.28 -26.18 -11.12
N LEU A 39 14.45 -26.29 -9.79
CA LEU A 39 13.59 -25.63 -8.80
C LEU A 39 14.17 -24.29 -8.31
N SER A 40 15.26 -23.81 -8.92
CA SER A 40 15.84 -22.52 -8.58
C SER A 40 14.89 -21.36 -8.95
N LEU A 41 14.76 -20.40 -8.02
CA LEU A 41 13.90 -19.23 -8.19
C LEU A 41 14.77 -18.00 -8.51
N ARG A 42 14.57 -17.41 -9.69
CA ARG A 42 15.28 -16.20 -10.11
C ARG A 42 14.44 -14.97 -9.80
N SER A 43 14.94 -14.02 -9.02
CA SER A 43 14.21 -12.77 -8.77
C SER A 43 13.92 -12.01 -10.07
N ASN A 44 12.66 -11.65 -10.30
CA ASN A 44 12.25 -10.80 -11.41
C ASN A 44 12.30 -9.33 -10.98
N ILE A 45 13.53 -8.79 -10.91
CA ILE A 45 13.79 -7.43 -10.41
C ILE A 45 13.04 -6.36 -11.22
N PRO A 46 13.03 -6.36 -12.57
CA PRO A 46 12.31 -5.35 -13.34
C PRO A 46 10.81 -5.34 -13.05
N LEU A 47 10.19 -6.52 -12.94
CA LEU A 47 8.76 -6.60 -12.64
C LEU A 47 8.45 -6.10 -11.22
N ARG A 48 9.31 -6.43 -10.24
CA ARG A 48 9.16 -5.90 -8.88
C ARG A 48 9.18 -4.37 -8.86
N GLN A 49 10.13 -3.77 -9.58
CA GLN A 49 10.22 -2.32 -9.71
C GLN A 49 8.98 -1.72 -10.39
N SER A 50 8.51 -2.30 -11.49
CA SER A 50 7.28 -1.82 -12.15
C SER A 50 6.04 -1.92 -11.25
N ILE A 51 5.95 -2.95 -10.40
CA ILE A 51 4.87 -3.08 -9.42
C ILE A 51 4.98 -1.99 -8.35
N GLU A 52 6.18 -1.74 -7.81
CA GLU A 52 6.41 -0.69 -6.82
C GLU A 52 6.06 0.70 -7.36
N GLU A 53 6.55 1.04 -8.56
CA GLU A 53 6.21 2.28 -9.25
C GLU A 53 4.70 2.44 -9.47
N TRP A 54 4.04 1.37 -9.93
CA TRP A 54 2.59 1.37 -10.09
C TRP A 54 1.87 1.62 -8.76
N ARG A 55 2.33 1.01 -7.66
CA ARG A 55 1.74 1.23 -6.32
C ARG A 55 1.89 2.68 -5.88
N GLU A 56 3.08 3.26 -6.00
CA GLU A 56 3.33 4.66 -5.62
C GLU A 56 2.46 5.64 -6.42
N LEU A 57 2.27 5.40 -7.72
CA LEU A 57 1.35 6.18 -8.54
C LEU A 57 -0.10 6.07 -8.05
N ASN A 58 -0.54 4.87 -7.67
CA ASN A 58 -1.88 4.68 -7.11
C ASN A 58 -2.05 5.41 -5.76
N TYR A 59 -1.03 5.41 -4.91
CA TYR A 59 -1.04 6.19 -3.66
C TYR A 59 -1.23 7.68 -3.95
N CYS A 60 -0.49 8.24 -4.91
CA CYS A 60 -0.62 9.64 -5.31
C CYS A 60 -2.02 9.97 -5.82
N LEU A 61 -2.62 9.09 -6.64
CA LEU A 61 -3.98 9.27 -7.16
C LEU A 61 -5.02 9.23 -6.04
N LEU A 62 -4.89 8.30 -5.09
CA LEU A 62 -5.80 8.20 -3.94
C LEU A 62 -5.65 9.42 -3.01
N ILE A 63 -4.43 9.84 -2.71
CA ILE A 63 -4.16 11.03 -1.89
C ILE A 63 -4.81 12.27 -2.51
N ARG A 64 -4.70 12.43 -3.84
CA ARG A 64 -5.36 13.53 -4.55
C ARG A 64 -6.88 13.46 -4.42
N SER A 65 -7.48 12.27 -4.57
CA SER A 65 -8.93 12.09 -4.40
C SER A 65 -9.38 12.40 -2.96
N ILE A 66 -8.66 11.91 -1.96
CA ILE A 66 -8.90 12.23 -0.54
C ILE A 66 -8.82 13.74 -0.34
N ARG A 67 -7.77 14.40 -0.87
CA ARG A 67 -7.58 15.84 -0.77
C ARG A 67 -8.79 16.61 -1.28
N GLU A 68 -9.25 16.29 -2.49
CA GLU A 68 -10.40 16.93 -3.12
C GLU A 68 -11.67 16.77 -2.27
N ASN A 69 -11.94 15.56 -1.77
CA ASN A 69 -13.09 15.28 -0.91
C ASN A 69 -13.05 16.05 0.42
N LEU A 70 -11.86 16.11 1.06
CA LEU A 70 -11.67 16.86 2.31
C LEU A 70 -11.89 18.36 2.11
N LEU A 71 -11.37 18.94 1.02
CA LEU A 71 -11.54 20.37 0.71
C LEU A 71 -13.01 20.73 0.45
N LEU A 72 -13.75 19.83 -0.18
CA LEU A 72 -15.20 19.99 -0.43
C LEU A 72 -16.06 19.66 0.80
N ASN A 73 -15.47 19.16 1.89
CA ASN A 73 -16.16 18.58 3.04
C ASN A 73 -17.19 17.50 2.66
N SER A 74 -17.00 16.85 1.51
CA SER A 74 -17.85 15.75 1.03
C SER A 74 -17.25 14.42 1.47
N ASN A 75 -18.08 13.51 2.01
CA ASN A 75 -17.63 12.18 2.43
C ASN A 75 -16.41 12.21 3.37
N LEU A 76 -16.40 13.15 4.31
CA LEU A 76 -15.28 13.38 5.23
C LEU A 76 -14.87 12.11 5.99
N GLN A 77 -15.87 11.39 6.51
CA GLN A 77 -15.63 10.19 7.30
C GLN A 77 -15.02 9.04 6.49
N GLU A 78 -15.39 8.93 5.21
CA GLU A 78 -14.84 7.97 4.25
C GLU A 78 -13.41 8.37 3.86
N SER A 79 -13.20 9.66 3.56
CA SER A 79 -11.88 10.21 3.21
C SER A 79 -10.87 9.98 4.34
N LEU A 80 -11.28 10.15 5.59
CA LEU A 80 -10.47 9.83 6.77
C LEU A 80 -10.20 8.32 6.90
N SER A 81 -11.19 7.45 6.62
CA SER A 81 -10.96 5.99 6.59
C SER A 81 -9.92 5.62 5.53
N GLN A 82 -10.04 6.18 4.32
CA GLN A 82 -9.12 5.91 3.21
C GLN A 82 -7.70 6.37 3.55
N MET A 83 -7.57 7.54 4.18
CA MET A 83 -6.29 8.03 4.68
C MET A 83 -5.67 7.08 5.72
N GLN A 84 -6.45 6.58 6.69
CA GLN A 84 -5.97 5.60 7.67
C GLN A 84 -5.56 4.28 7.04
N ALA A 85 -6.34 3.77 6.08
CA ALA A 85 -6.01 2.56 5.35
C ALA A 85 -4.68 2.70 4.60
N LEU A 86 -4.46 3.86 3.96
CA LEU A 86 -3.22 4.15 3.26
C LEU A 86 -2.01 4.19 4.21
N ILE A 87 -2.15 4.81 5.40
CA ILE A 87 -1.10 4.85 6.43
C ILE A 87 -0.74 3.44 6.91
N ALA A 88 -1.75 2.57 7.09
CA ALA A 88 -1.56 1.21 7.57
C ALA A 88 -0.93 0.28 6.50
N GLU A 89 -1.19 0.54 5.22
CA GLU A 89 -0.72 -0.32 4.13
C GLU A 89 0.81 -0.27 3.95
N ASN A 90 1.40 0.91 3.99
CA ASN A 90 2.83 1.08 3.80
C ASN A 90 3.34 2.33 4.53
N SER A 91 4.44 2.17 5.26
CA SER A 91 5.08 3.27 5.99
C SER A 91 5.46 4.48 5.13
N ILE A 92 5.80 4.28 3.85
CA ILE A 92 6.13 5.37 2.91
C ILE A 92 4.93 6.30 2.69
N ASN A 93 3.71 5.81 2.89
CA ASN A 93 2.51 6.60 2.67
C ASN A 93 2.38 7.75 3.68
N LYS A 94 3.06 7.68 4.83
CA LYS A 94 3.14 8.80 5.76
C LYS A 94 3.85 10.00 5.11
N ASP A 95 4.95 9.74 4.40
CA ASP A 95 5.67 10.78 3.64
C ASP A 95 4.81 11.32 2.49
N TRP A 96 4.15 10.44 1.72
CA TRP A 96 3.26 10.87 0.64
C TRP A 96 2.07 11.71 1.14
N ILE A 97 1.50 11.35 2.29
CA ILE A 97 0.44 12.10 2.96
C ILE A 97 0.90 13.49 3.39
N SER A 98 2.12 13.60 3.93
CA SER A 98 2.73 14.88 4.28
C SER A 98 3.00 15.73 3.04
N ILE A 99 3.55 15.14 1.96
CA ILE A 99 3.77 15.83 0.68
C ILE A 99 2.44 16.29 0.06
N GLY A 100 1.38 15.49 0.21
CA GLY A 100 0.02 15.81 -0.25
C GLY A 100 -0.72 16.86 0.59
N GLU A 101 -0.11 17.37 1.68
CA GLU A 101 -0.67 18.36 2.61
C GLU A 101 -1.99 17.91 3.26
N LEU A 102 -2.26 16.60 3.32
CA LEU A 102 -3.50 16.10 3.89
C LEU A 102 -3.58 16.36 5.40
N THR A 103 -2.44 16.33 6.09
CA THR A 103 -2.36 16.61 7.52
C THR A 103 -2.82 18.04 7.84
N ASP A 104 -2.36 19.04 7.08
CA ASP A 104 -2.75 20.44 7.25
C ASP A 104 -4.24 20.66 7.00
N ILE A 105 -4.78 20.02 5.96
CA ILE A 105 -6.22 20.10 5.63
C ILE A 105 -7.04 19.51 6.77
N VAL A 106 -6.66 18.33 7.27
CA VAL A 106 -7.35 17.65 8.37
C VAL A 106 -7.27 18.46 9.67
N ILE A 107 -6.15 19.11 9.97
CA ILE A 107 -6.01 20.02 11.12
C ILE A 107 -6.92 21.24 10.96
N SER A 108 -7.02 21.81 9.77
CA SER A 108 -7.93 22.93 9.49
C SER A 108 -9.40 22.52 9.71
N ILE A 109 -9.79 21.33 9.24
CA ILE A 109 -11.14 20.79 9.45
C ILE A 109 -11.41 20.55 10.95
N LEU A 110 -10.43 20.03 11.70
CA LEU A 110 -10.53 19.83 13.15
C LEU A 110 -10.88 21.13 13.89
N GLY A 111 -10.24 22.23 13.51
CA GLY A 111 -10.48 23.55 14.10
C GLY A 111 -11.87 24.13 13.81
N ASN A 112 -12.43 23.81 12.64
CA ASN A 112 -13.70 24.38 12.17
C ASN A 112 -14.92 23.48 12.39
N SER A 113 -14.72 22.17 12.60
CA SER A 113 -15.81 21.22 12.80
C SER A 113 -16.47 21.39 14.18
N ASN A 114 -17.76 21.08 14.29
CA ASN A 114 -18.47 20.92 15.56
C ASN A 114 -18.86 19.46 15.84
N ASP A 115 -18.59 18.56 14.91
CA ASP A 115 -18.95 17.15 14.99
C ASP A 115 -17.90 16.39 15.81
N ARG A 116 -18.32 15.87 16.97
CA ARG A 116 -17.45 15.14 17.90
C ARG A 116 -16.87 13.87 17.26
N GLU A 117 -17.64 13.15 16.46
CA GLU A 117 -17.22 11.89 15.85
C GLU A 117 -16.15 12.16 14.78
N VAL A 118 -16.38 13.17 13.94
CA VAL A 118 -15.40 13.66 12.98
C VAL A 118 -14.12 14.08 13.67
N LYS A 119 -14.20 14.89 14.74
CA LYS A 119 -13.01 15.32 15.49
C LYS A 119 -12.23 14.14 16.06
N MET A 120 -12.93 13.19 16.69
CA MET A 120 -12.29 11.99 17.23
C MET A 120 -11.58 11.22 16.13
N LYS A 121 -12.23 11.02 14.99
CA LYS A 121 -11.63 10.30 13.87
C LYS A 121 -10.40 11.02 13.32
N ILE A 122 -10.47 12.33 13.13
CA ILE A 122 -9.33 13.17 12.75
C ILE A 122 -8.15 12.97 13.71
N LEU A 123 -8.39 13.04 15.02
CA LEU A 123 -7.33 12.88 16.02
C LEU A 123 -6.68 11.51 15.96
N ILE A 124 -7.46 10.45 15.74
CA ILE A 124 -6.94 9.10 15.52
C ILE A 124 -6.11 9.05 14.23
N THR A 125 -6.62 9.57 13.11
CA THR A 125 -5.88 9.62 11.85
C THR A 125 -4.55 10.37 11.97
N LEU A 126 -4.53 11.50 12.68
CA LEU A 126 -3.31 12.27 12.93
C LEU A 126 -2.33 11.51 13.84
N LYS A 127 -2.83 10.81 14.88
CA LYS A 127 -2.00 9.92 15.69
C LYS A 127 -1.34 8.85 14.82
N ASP A 128 -2.12 8.17 13.98
CA ASP A 128 -1.63 7.10 13.10
C ASP A 128 -0.56 7.62 12.10
N ALA A 129 -0.74 8.85 11.60
CA ALA A 129 0.20 9.49 10.68
C ALA A 129 1.56 9.81 11.35
N VAL A 130 1.57 10.11 12.65
CA VAL A 130 2.78 10.51 13.40
C VAL A 130 3.46 9.31 14.09
N GLU A 131 2.69 8.34 14.55
CA GLU A 131 3.18 7.20 15.31
C GLU A 131 4.17 6.35 14.49
N GLY A 132 5.37 6.12 15.01
CA GLY A 132 6.40 5.33 14.31
C GLY A 132 6.90 5.93 13.00
N HIS A 133 6.63 7.22 12.72
CA HIS A 133 7.17 7.88 11.54
C HIS A 133 8.69 8.04 11.67
N ALA A 134 9.44 7.70 10.61
CA ALA A 134 10.91 7.70 10.62
C ALA A 134 11.56 9.04 11.00
N ARG A 135 10.85 10.17 10.83
CA ARG A 135 11.30 11.53 11.15
C ARG A 135 11.13 11.90 12.64
N ASN A 136 10.41 11.10 13.41
CA ASN A 136 10.10 11.36 14.83
C ASN A 136 11.05 10.64 15.80
N LYS A 137 12.26 10.30 15.34
CA LYS A 137 13.31 9.68 16.16
C LYS A 137 14.14 10.72 16.90
#